data_AF-A0A0M8MXI5-F1
#
_entry.id   AF-A0A0M8MXI5-F1
#
_cell.length_a   1.000
_cell.length_b   1.000
_cell.length_c   1.000
_cell.angle_alpha   90.00
_cell.angle_beta   90.00
_cell.angle_gamma   90.00
#
_symmetry.space_group_name_H-M   'P 1'
#
loop_
_entity.id
_entity.type
_entity.pdbx_description
1 polymer ?
#
loop_
_entity_poly.entity_id
_entity_poly.type
_entity_poly.pdbx_seq_one_letter_code
_entity_poly.pdbx_strand_id
1 'polypeptide(L)'
;MAAPRDDPPADSSSIEDTLREFHKDLARKHSRHFDNVAAFWKSFTKAQRARCLKDVSKDREALEHYNDPSMGDVCKIVPELNLRDISTGPDFLLDIVRHRATTSLCNQYCQDVHDKPGDRNFIIDMMQNRGLEARGRYNRCFTLFVEGVDYGRSFKFAATETHVHQALRPAFEAGLCIPKSVGDLVLERQLFLLTTLNILVMEILDVGSKTRATNDRAKKSDDPASAAISNLSIQERPKKPNLRDLVASAQEQRDSLVDYLELLSSEPVVLAHAVNMFFFS
;
A
#
# COMPACT_ATOMS: atom_id res chain seq x y z
N MET A 1 -27.29 -34.96 -23.12
CA MET A 1 -26.26 -33.92 -23.33
C MET A 1 -26.34 -32.96 -22.15
N ALA A 2 -25.44 -33.10 -21.19
CA ALA A 2 -25.30 -32.15 -20.09
C ALA A 2 -24.38 -31.02 -20.55
N ALA A 3 -24.78 -29.76 -20.34
CA ALA A 3 -23.94 -28.60 -20.58
C ALA A 3 -22.73 -28.62 -19.61
N PRO A 4 -21.55 -28.13 -20.02
CA PRO A 4 -20.43 -28.01 -19.10
C PRO A 4 -20.79 -26.96 -18.03
N ARG A 5 -20.63 -27.34 -16.76
CA ARG A 5 -20.53 -26.37 -15.68
C ARG A 5 -19.15 -25.72 -15.82
N ASP A 6 -19.13 -24.47 -16.22
CA ASP A 6 -17.98 -23.59 -15.99
C ASP A 6 -17.98 -23.23 -14.50
N ASP A 7 -17.62 -24.19 -13.65
CA ASP A 7 -17.20 -23.88 -12.29
C ASP A 7 -15.80 -23.26 -12.40
N PRO A 8 -15.59 -22.01 -11.96
CA PRO A 8 -14.26 -21.41 -11.96
C PRO A 8 -13.34 -22.22 -11.02
N PRO A 9 -12.06 -22.38 -11.35
CA PRO A 9 -11.13 -23.19 -10.57
C PRO A 9 -11.05 -22.67 -9.13
N ALA A 10 -11.18 -23.61 -8.18
CA ALA A 10 -11.05 -23.38 -6.75
C ALA A 10 -9.57 -23.25 -6.36
N ASP A 11 -8.95 -22.10 -6.67
CA ASP A 11 -7.80 -21.50 -5.95
C ASP A 11 -7.29 -20.26 -6.72
N SER A 12 -8.11 -19.20 -6.74
CA SER A 12 -7.61 -17.87 -7.08
C SER A 12 -8.11 -16.91 -6.00
N SER A 13 -7.21 -16.42 -5.15
CA SER A 13 -7.51 -15.35 -4.19
C SER A 13 -8.13 -14.19 -4.95
N SER A 14 -9.31 -13.81 -4.47
CA SER A 14 -10.01 -12.66 -5.02
C SER A 14 -9.21 -11.38 -4.72
N ILE A 15 -9.49 -10.30 -5.48
CA ILE A 15 -8.95 -8.98 -5.14
C ILE A 15 -9.30 -8.58 -3.69
N GLU A 16 -10.45 -9.04 -3.20
CA GLU A 16 -10.93 -8.79 -1.84
C GLU A 16 -10.05 -9.49 -0.79
N ASP A 17 -9.66 -10.74 -1.04
CA ASP A 17 -8.76 -11.50 -0.17
C ASP A 17 -7.37 -10.85 -0.12
N THR A 18 -6.83 -10.47 -1.27
CA THR A 18 -5.54 -9.76 -1.37
C THR A 18 -5.59 -8.45 -0.57
N LEU A 19 -6.65 -7.67 -0.74
CA LEU A 19 -6.84 -6.40 -0.03
C LEU A 19 -6.84 -6.61 1.49
N ARG A 20 -7.54 -7.64 1.98
CA ARG A 20 -7.57 -7.98 3.40
C ARG A 20 -6.21 -8.38 3.94
N GLU A 21 -5.45 -9.17 3.19
CA GLU A 21 -4.11 -9.59 3.60
C GLU A 21 -3.14 -8.40 3.66
N PHE A 22 -3.14 -7.50 2.67
CA PHE A 22 -2.32 -6.30 2.72
C PHE A 22 -2.72 -5.34 3.84
N HIS A 23 -4.00 -5.24 4.16
CA HIS A 23 -4.47 -4.48 5.32
C HIS A 23 -3.97 -5.10 6.64
N LYS A 24 -4.10 -6.42 6.82
CA LYS A 24 -3.58 -7.14 7.99
C LYS A 24 -2.06 -7.02 8.12
N ASP A 25 -1.34 -7.10 7.01
CA ASP A 25 0.11 -6.96 6.97
C ASP A 25 0.55 -5.55 7.38
N LEU A 26 -0.11 -4.51 6.83
CA LEU A 26 0.16 -3.14 7.22
C LEU A 26 -0.13 -2.90 8.71
N ALA A 27 -1.25 -3.41 9.22
CA ALA A 27 -1.61 -3.36 10.63
C ALA A 27 -0.54 -4.03 11.52
N ARG A 28 -0.04 -5.20 11.10
CA ARG A 28 1.01 -5.95 11.80
C ARG A 28 2.33 -5.17 11.83
N LYS A 29 2.75 -4.62 10.68
CA LYS A 29 3.97 -3.79 10.59
C LYS A 29 3.86 -2.52 11.42
N HIS A 30 2.71 -1.85 11.37
CA HIS A 30 2.44 -0.68 12.21
C HIS A 30 2.57 -1.05 13.70
N SER A 31 1.87 -2.09 14.16
CA SER A 31 1.93 -2.51 15.56
C SER A 31 3.33 -2.85 16.06
N ARG A 32 4.21 -3.38 15.20
CA ARG A 32 5.56 -3.82 15.58
C ARG A 32 6.63 -2.74 15.42
N HIS A 33 6.50 -1.88 14.42
CA HIS A 33 7.61 -1.07 13.95
C HIS A 33 7.29 0.42 13.84
N PHE A 34 6.05 0.86 14.09
CA PHE A 34 5.66 2.24 13.82
C PHE A 34 6.53 3.28 14.54
N ASP A 35 6.95 3.03 15.77
CA ASP A 35 7.86 3.95 16.49
C ASP A 35 9.21 4.11 15.79
N ASN A 36 9.78 2.99 15.30
CA ASN A 36 11.03 3.01 14.54
C ASN A 36 10.84 3.68 13.18
N VAL A 37 9.75 3.36 12.47
CA VAL A 37 9.39 4.01 11.20
C VAL A 37 9.27 5.51 11.39
N ALA A 38 8.53 5.96 12.40
CA ALA A 38 8.33 7.36 12.71
C ALA A 38 9.65 8.06 13.06
N ALA A 39 10.50 7.43 13.89
CA ALA A 39 11.81 7.97 14.25
C ALA A 39 12.73 8.11 13.03
N PHE A 40 12.85 7.07 12.21
CA PHE A 40 13.65 7.10 10.99
C PHE A 40 13.12 8.15 10.01
N TRP A 41 11.82 8.12 9.72
CA TRP A 41 11.19 9.05 8.78
C TRP A 41 11.34 10.52 9.20
N LYS A 42 11.22 10.81 10.50
CA LYS A 42 11.46 12.15 11.05
C LYS A 42 12.93 12.58 10.95
N SER A 43 13.87 11.63 11.00
CA SER A 43 15.30 11.91 10.82
C SER A 43 15.72 12.11 9.36
N PHE A 44 14.91 11.64 8.40
CA PHE A 44 15.25 11.72 6.98
C PHE A 44 15.16 13.15 6.46
N THR A 45 16.14 13.52 5.66
CA THR A 45 16.10 14.73 4.83
C THR A 45 14.97 14.63 3.80
N LYS A 46 14.53 15.78 3.27
CA LYS A 46 13.59 15.83 2.15
C LYS A 46 14.03 14.93 0.98
N ALA A 47 15.32 14.92 0.65
CA ALA A 47 15.88 14.11 -0.43
C ALA A 47 15.78 12.60 -0.13
N GLN A 48 16.05 12.17 1.10
CA GLN A 48 15.89 10.77 1.50
C GLN A 48 14.42 10.33 1.45
N ARG A 49 13.50 11.18 1.92
CA ARG A 49 12.05 10.90 1.85
C ARG A 49 11.56 10.76 0.40
N ALA A 50 11.96 11.68 -0.46
CA ALA A 50 11.65 11.63 -1.89
C ALA A 50 12.22 10.35 -2.54
N ARG A 51 13.45 9.97 -2.16
CA ARG A 51 14.07 8.74 -2.65
C ARG A 51 13.32 7.49 -2.22
N CYS A 52 12.92 7.37 -0.96
CA CYS A 52 12.11 6.23 -0.51
C CYS A 52 10.83 6.10 -1.35
N LEU A 53 10.11 7.19 -1.60
CA LEU A 53 8.91 7.16 -2.43
C LEU A 53 9.20 6.79 -3.89
N LYS A 54 10.35 7.17 -4.45
CA LYS A 54 10.73 6.72 -5.80
C LYS A 54 11.12 5.25 -5.79
N ASP A 55 11.86 4.80 -4.79
CA ASP A 55 12.41 3.44 -4.74
C ASP A 55 11.33 2.36 -4.54
N VAL A 56 10.10 2.71 -4.10
CA VAL A 56 8.95 1.79 -4.09
C VAL A 56 8.25 1.64 -5.45
N SER A 57 8.56 2.53 -6.40
CA SER A 57 8.06 2.48 -7.77
C SER A 57 9.12 1.84 -8.68
N LYS A 58 8.70 0.94 -9.56
CA LYS A 58 9.61 0.17 -10.43
C LYS A 58 10.47 1.09 -11.31
N ASP A 59 9.86 2.12 -11.89
CA ASP A 59 10.55 3.07 -12.78
C ASP A 59 11.18 4.24 -12.01
N ARG A 60 11.13 4.19 -10.67
CA ARG A 60 11.56 5.27 -9.78
C ARG A 60 10.84 6.59 -10.04
N GLU A 61 9.64 6.47 -10.60
CA GLU A 61 8.72 7.58 -10.87
C GLU A 61 7.69 7.70 -9.76
N ALA A 62 7.33 8.94 -9.46
CA ALA A 62 6.28 9.29 -8.51
C ALA A 62 5.68 10.61 -8.97
N LEU A 63 4.39 10.83 -8.67
CA LEU A 63 3.72 12.08 -8.96
C LEU A 63 4.48 13.24 -8.30
N GLU A 64 4.75 14.31 -9.04
CA GLU A 64 5.48 15.46 -8.50
C GLU A 64 4.63 16.22 -7.46
N HIS A 65 3.32 16.28 -7.70
CA HIS A 65 2.34 16.88 -6.80
C HIS A 65 0.94 16.30 -7.04
N TYR A 66 0.00 16.56 -6.14
CA TYR A 66 -1.38 16.06 -6.18
C TYR A 66 -2.10 16.14 -7.55
N ASN A 67 -1.90 17.23 -8.30
CA ASN A 67 -2.55 17.44 -9.61
C ASN A 67 -1.70 17.03 -10.83
N ASP A 68 -0.61 16.30 -10.64
CA ASP A 68 0.33 15.95 -11.70
C ASP A 68 -0.30 14.95 -12.69
N PRO A 69 -0.49 15.31 -13.99
CA PRO A 69 -1.12 14.41 -14.96
C PRO A 69 -0.16 13.38 -15.58
N SER A 70 1.12 13.37 -15.17
CA SER A 70 2.18 12.59 -15.83
C SER A 70 1.96 11.08 -15.85
N MET A 71 1.24 10.52 -14.86
CA MET A 71 1.02 9.08 -14.70
C MET A 71 -0.42 8.65 -15.02
N GLY A 72 -1.08 9.31 -15.98
CA GLY A 72 -2.41 8.93 -16.44
C GLY A 72 -3.45 8.94 -15.32
N ASP A 73 -4.24 7.87 -15.18
CA ASP A 73 -5.29 7.78 -14.16
C ASP A 73 -4.74 7.56 -12.74
N VAL A 74 -3.46 7.22 -12.55
CA VAL A 74 -2.87 7.08 -11.20
C VAL A 74 -3.03 8.37 -10.40
N CYS A 75 -2.89 9.53 -11.05
CA CYS A 75 -3.12 10.84 -10.41
C CYS A 75 -4.57 11.12 -10.01
N LYS A 76 -5.52 10.31 -10.50
CA LYS A 76 -6.94 10.35 -10.13
C LYS A 76 -7.29 9.24 -9.14
N ILE A 77 -6.45 8.22 -9.00
CA ILE A 77 -6.67 7.07 -8.12
C ILE A 77 -6.00 7.26 -6.76
N VAL A 78 -4.76 7.76 -6.71
CA VAL A 78 -3.95 7.94 -5.49
C VAL A 78 -3.04 9.19 -5.53
N PRO A 79 -3.61 10.39 -5.75
CA PRO A 79 -2.80 11.62 -5.84
C PRO A 79 -2.06 11.97 -4.56
N GLU A 80 -2.45 11.43 -3.39
CA GLU A 80 -1.73 11.63 -2.13
C GLU A 80 -0.32 11.01 -2.12
N LEU A 81 -0.05 10.04 -3.01
CA LEU A 81 1.27 9.43 -3.16
C LEU A 81 2.16 10.28 -4.08
N ASN A 82 2.37 11.54 -3.69
CA ASN A 82 3.16 12.51 -4.44
C ASN A 82 4.38 13.01 -3.66
N LEU A 83 5.43 13.38 -4.41
CA LEU A 83 6.72 13.82 -3.88
C LEU A 83 6.58 15.08 -3.05
N ARG A 84 5.80 16.06 -3.49
CA ARG A 84 5.63 17.33 -2.77
C ARG A 84 5.13 17.09 -1.35
N ASP A 85 4.05 16.35 -1.18
CA ASP A 85 3.40 16.21 0.12
C ASP A 85 4.18 15.25 1.03
N ILE A 86 4.60 14.09 0.51
CA ILE A 86 5.33 13.06 1.27
C ILE A 86 6.72 13.55 1.68
N SER A 87 7.43 14.31 0.85
CA SER A 87 8.81 14.72 1.16
C SER A 87 8.92 16.03 1.96
N THR A 88 7.88 16.87 1.98
CA THR A 88 7.95 18.19 2.63
C THR A 88 7.95 18.08 4.16
N GLY A 89 7.08 17.24 4.73
CA GLY A 89 6.98 17.03 6.18
C GLY A 89 6.86 15.54 6.53
N PRO A 90 7.26 15.12 7.74
CA PRO A 90 7.19 13.72 8.11
C PRO A 90 5.76 13.27 8.41
N ASP A 91 4.93 14.17 8.94
CA ASP A 91 3.63 13.82 9.52
C ASP A 91 2.62 13.38 8.45
N PHE A 92 2.68 13.95 7.24
CA PHE A 92 1.75 13.60 6.16
C PHE A 92 1.74 12.10 5.85
N LEU A 93 2.91 11.49 5.63
CA LEU A 93 3.00 10.05 5.40
C LEU A 93 2.64 9.24 6.66
N LEU A 94 3.11 9.66 7.83
CA LEU A 94 2.88 8.93 9.07
C LEU A 94 1.40 8.87 9.44
N ASP A 95 0.65 9.94 9.17
CA ASP A 95 -0.79 9.98 9.37
C ASP A 95 -1.52 9.04 8.42
N ILE A 96 -1.12 9.00 7.14
CA ILE A 96 -1.67 8.05 6.15
C ILE A 96 -1.39 6.62 6.60
N VAL A 97 -0.14 6.28 6.95
CA VAL A 97 0.24 4.94 7.41
C VAL A 97 -0.57 4.55 8.64
N ARG A 98 -0.68 5.45 9.64
CA ARG A 98 -1.44 5.18 10.86
C ARG A 98 -2.90 4.91 10.57
N HIS A 99 -3.56 5.80 9.81
CA HIS A 99 -4.98 5.63 9.47
C HIS A 99 -5.22 4.34 8.71
N ARG A 100 -4.44 4.09 7.65
CA ARG A 100 -4.60 2.90 6.80
C ARG A 100 -4.28 1.58 7.52
N ALA A 101 -3.47 1.62 8.59
CA ALA A 101 -3.13 0.44 9.38
C ALA A 101 -4.10 0.15 10.53
N THR A 102 -4.84 1.16 11.02
CA THR A 102 -5.63 1.06 12.26
C THR A 102 -7.13 1.23 12.07
N THR A 103 -7.55 1.76 10.92
CA THR A 103 -8.96 1.95 10.55
C THR A 103 -9.42 0.76 9.71
N SER A 104 -10.59 0.18 9.99
CA SER A 104 -11.11 -0.94 9.17
C SER A 104 -11.33 -0.53 7.71
N LEU A 105 -11.27 -1.49 6.78
CA LEU A 105 -11.48 -1.21 5.35
C LEU A 105 -12.84 -0.52 5.09
N CYS A 106 -13.88 -0.92 5.81
CA CYS A 106 -15.21 -0.30 5.74
C CYS A 106 -15.21 1.15 6.25
N ASN A 107 -14.41 1.48 7.27
CA ASN A 107 -14.28 2.85 7.73
C ASN A 107 -13.42 3.69 6.76
N GLN A 108 -12.35 3.13 6.19
CA GLN A 108 -11.54 3.79 5.16
C GLN A 108 -12.36 4.14 3.91
N TYR A 109 -13.29 3.25 3.54
CA TYR A 109 -14.26 3.47 2.47
C TYR A 109 -15.13 4.71 2.72
N CYS A 110 -15.55 4.92 3.96
CA CYS A 110 -16.44 6.02 4.36
C CYS A 110 -15.70 7.33 4.64
N GLN A 111 -14.54 7.27 5.31
CA GLN A 111 -13.83 8.43 5.84
C GLN A 111 -12.30 8.25 5.79
N ASP A 112 -11.61 9.32 5.41
CA ASP A 112 -10.15 9.37 5.38
C ASP A 112 -9.58 10.22 6.53
N VAL A 113 -8.26 10.36 6.58
CA VAL A 113 -7.55 11.13 7.61
C VAL A 113 -8.09 12.58 7.69
N HIS A 114 -8.21 13.12 8.90
CA HIS A 114 -8.59 14.52 9.17
C HIS A 114 -9.97 14.89 8.58
N ASP A 115 -10.95 14.00 8.75
CA ASP A 115 -12.34 14.18 8.27
C ASP A 115 -12.47 14.40 6.76
N LYS A 116 -11.45 13.98 6.00
CA LYS A 116 -11.50 14.00 4.54
C LYS A 116 -12.44 12.91 4.02
N PRO A 117 -12.97 13.07 2.79
CA PRO A 117 -13.78 12.04 2.16
C PRO A 117 -13.04 10.71 2.08
N GLY A 118 -13.69 9.62 2.49
CA GLY A 118 -13.16 8.26 2.31
C GLY A 118 -13.07 7.83 0.84
N ASP A 119 -12.57 6.62 0.62
CA ASP A 119 -12.24 6.12 -0.72
C ASP A 119 -13.42 6.18 -1.70
N ARG A 120 -14.64 5.92 -1.22
CA ARG A 120 -15.86 6.01 -2.03
C ARG A 120 -16.07 7.41 -2.59
N ASN A 121 -16.14 8.39 -1.70
CA ASN A 121 -16.49 9.75 -2.07
C ASN A 121 -15.35 10.40 -2.86
N PHE A 122 -14.10 10.03 -2.54
CA PHE A 122 -12.94 10.40 -3.34
C PHE A 122 -13.07 9.91 -4.79
N ILE A 123 -13.36 8.64 -5.02
CA ILE A 123 -13.51 8.09 -6.39
C ILE A 123 -14.67 8.75 -7.13
N ILE A 124 -15.81 8.95 -6.47
CA ILE A 124 -16.96 9.63 -7.08
C ILE A 124 -16.59 11.05 -7.52
N ASP A 125 -15.87 11.80 -6.68
CA ASP A 125 -15.38 13.14 -7.01
C ASP A 125 -14.44 13.11 -8.22
N MET A 126 -13.50 12.17 -8.27
CA MET A 126 -12.57 12.02 -9.39
C MET A 126 -13.28 11.67 -10.71
N MET A 127 -14.34 10.86 -10.65
CA MET A 127 -15.17 10.56 -11.81
C MET A 127 -15.94 11.80 -12.30
N GLN A 128 -16.52 12.57 -11.39
CA GLN A 128 -17.34 13.74 -11.72
C GLN A 128 -16.52 14.94 -12.18
N ASN A 129 -15.39 15.20 -11.50
CA ASN A 129 -14.65 16.46 -11.61
C ASN A 129 -13.31 16.32 -12.32
N ARG A 130 -12.75 15.10 -12.44
CA ARG A 130 -11.45 14.86 -13.11
C ARG A 130 -11.52 13.85 -14.24
N GLY A 131 -12.73 13.44 -14.66
CA GLY A 131 -12.94 12.54 -15.78
C GLY A 131 -12.24 11.18 -15.59
N LEU A 132 -12.29 10.63 -14.38
CA LEU A 132 -11.94 9.22 -14.17
C LEU A 132 -13.05 8.36 -14.75
N GLU A 133 -12.71 7.48 -15.69
CA GLU A 133 -13.70 6.61 -16.34
C GLU A 133 -13.82 5.27 -15.64
N ALA A 134 -15.06 4.84 -15.38
CA ALA A 134 -15.32 3.51 -14.85
C ALA A 134 -14.98 2.46 -15.91
N ARG A 135 -14.23 1.43 -15.53
CA ARG A 135 -13.87 0.35 -16.45
C ARG A 135 -15.05 -0.61 -16.60
N GLY A 136 -15.34 -0.99 -17.84
CA GLY A 136 -16.34 -2.00 -18.17
C GLY A 136 -17.80 -1.55 -18.06
N ARG A 137 -18.69 -2.33 -18.69
CA ARG A 137 -20.15 -2.14 -18.62
C ARG A 137 -20.76 -3.37 -17.94
N TYR A 138 -20.88 -3.32 -16.63
CA TYR A 138 -21.43 -4.42 -15.84
C TYR A 138 -22.92 -4.22 -15.58
N ASN A 139 -23.76 -4.76 -16.46
CA ASN A 139 -25.21 -4.65 -16.29
C ASN A 139 -25.67 -5.45 -15.06
N ARG A 140 -26.29 -4.76 -14.10
CA ARG A 140 -26.84 -5.32 -12.84
C ARG A 140 -25.81 -5.99 -11.94
N CYS A 141 -24.54 -5.59 -12.01
CA CYS A 141 -23.53 -6.04 -11.07
C CYS A 141 -23.23 -4.94 -10.04
N PHE A 142 -23.12 -5.33 -8.79
CA PHE A 142 -22.91 -4.43 -7.66
C PHE A 142 -21.85 -5.00 -6.73
N THR A 143 -21.18 -4.10 -6.01
CA THR A 143 -20.14 -4.41 -5.04
C THR A 143 -20.58 -3.97 -3.64
N LEU A 144 -20.42 -4.84 -2.66
CA LEU A 144 -20.79 -4.59 -1.26
C LEU A 144 -19.60 -4.06 -0.46
N PHE A 145 -19.81 -3.02 0.33
CA PHE A 145 -18.83 -2.40 1.22
C PHE A 145 -19.40 -2.38 2.64
N VAL A 146 -19.45 -3.57 3.26
CA VAL A 146 -19.84 -3.78 4.66
C VAL A 146 -18.73 -4.52 5.39
N GLU A 147 -18.60 -4.30 6.68
CA GLU A 147 -17.59 -4.97 7.51
C GLU A 147 -17.71 -6.51 7.42
N GLY A 148 -16.59 -7.21 7.36
CA GLY A 148 -16.53 -8.67 7.37
C GLY A 148 -16.14 -9.31 6.03
N VAL A 149 -16.52 -10.57 5.86
CA VAL A 149 -16.04 -11.45 4.77
C VAL A 149 -16.56 -11.07 3.39
N ASP A 150 -17.66 -10.31 3.31
CA ASP A 150 -18.23 -9.87 2.04
C ASP A 150 -17.78 -8.45 1.63
N TYR A 151 -16.86 -7.84 2.39
CA TYR A 151 -16.28 -6.54 2.02
C TYR A 151 -15.59 -6.63 0.64
N GLY A 152 -16.00 -5.76 -0.28
CA GLY A 152 -15.49 -5.70 -1.65
C GLY A 152 -16.13 -6.72 -2.60
N ARG A 153 -17.00 -7.61 -2.12
CA ARG A 153 -17.51 -8.71 -2.93
C ARG A 153 -18.51 -8.22 -3.96
N SER A 154 -18.34 -8.66 -5.21
CA SER A 154 -19.26 -8.36 -6.31
C SER A 154 -20.32 -9.46 -6.49
N PHE A 155 -21.56 -9.06 -6.81
CA PHE A 155 -22.64 -9.98 -7.19
C PHE A 155 -23.48 -9.41 -8.33
N LYS A 156 -24.25 -10.28 -9.00
CA LYS A 156 -25.12 -9.92 -10.12
C LYS A 156 -26.58 -10.24 -9.79
N PHE A 157 -27.47 -9.28 -9.98
CA PHE A 157 -28.91 -9.55 -9.83
C PHE A 157 -29.51 -10.24 -11.06
N ALA A 158 -30.39 -11.21 -10.82
CA ALA A 158 -31.28 -11.75 -11.84
C ALA A 158 -32.25 -10.65 -12.34
N ALA A 159 -32.66 -10.71 -13.60
CA ALA A 159 -33.36 -9.61 -14.29
C ALA A 159 -34.78 -9.34 -13.77
N THR A 160 -35.30 -10.23 -12.95
CA THR A 160 -36.72 -10.37 -12.64
C THR A 160 -37.09 -10.04 -11.20
N GLU A 161 -36.14 -9.65 -10.35
CA GLU A 161 -36.39 -9.46 -8.92
C GLU A 161 -36.49 -8.00 -8.51
N THR A 162 -37.58 -7.34 -8.93
CA THR A 162 -37.97 -6.00 -8.45
C THR A 162 -38.00 -5.92 -6.92
N HIS A 163 -38.34 -7.04 -6.28
CA HIS A 163 -38.35 -7.20 -4.83
C HIS A 163 -36.95 -7.10 -4.20
N VAL A 164 -35.91 -7.63 -4.86
CA VAL A 164 -34.52 -7.54 -4.36
C VAL A 164 -33.99 -6.12 -4.48
N HIS A 165 -34.31 -5.43 -5.57
CA HIS A 165 -33.97 -4.01 -5.72
C HIS A 165 -34.66 -3.15 -4.64
N GLN A 166 -35.93 -3.42 -4.32
CA GLN A 166 -36.64 -2.73 -3.24
C GLN A 166 -36.05 -3.05 -1.85
N ALA A 167 -35.74 -4.32 -1.59
CA ALA A 167 -35.15 -4.76 -0.33
C ALA A 167 -33.76 -4.15 -0.08
N LEU A 168 -32.96 -3.97 -1.13
CA LEU A 168 -31.61 -3.41 -1.05
C LEU A 168 -31.53 -1.89 -1.24
N ARG A 169 -32.66 -1.23 -1.49
CA ARG A 169 -32.73 0.23 -1.60
C ARG A 169 -32.04 0.96 -0.44
N PRO A 170 -32.25 0.59 0.84
CA PRO A 170 -31.53 1.24 1.94
C PRO A 170 -30.01 1.11 1.84
N ALA A 171 -29.50 -0.04 1.34
CA ALA A 171 -28.06 -0.25 1.16
C ALA A 171 -27.51 0.59 0.00
N PHE A 172 -28.28 0.78 -1.09
CA PHE A 172 -27.91 1.70 -2.17
C PHE A 172 -27.89 3.15 -1.70
N GLU A 173 -28.93 3.59 -0.98
CA GLU A 173 -29.05 4.95 -0.46
C GLU A 173 -27.95 5.27 0.56
N ALA A 174 -27.61 4.31 1.43
CA ALA A 174 -26.50 4.42 2.36
C ALA A 174 -25.12 4.30 1.68
N GLY A 175 -25.06 3.90 0.39
CA GLY A 175 -23.82 3.69 -0.34
C GLY A 175 -23.03 2.46 0.12
N LEU A 176 -23.65 1.51 0.82
CA LEU A 176 -23.04 0.23 1.22
C LEU A 176 -23.01 -0.76 0.07
N CYS A 177 -23.80 -0.52 -0.98
CA CYS A 177 -23.82 -1.31 -2.19
C CYS A 177 -23.78 -0.35 -3.39
N ILE A 178 -22.81 -0.49 -4.27
CA ILE A 178 -22.60 0.43 -5.40
C ILE A 178 -22.41 -0.33 -6.71
N PRO A 179 -22.62 0.32 -7.88
CA PRO A 179 -22.36 -0.33 -9.17
C PRO A 179 -20.93 -0.87 -9.24
N LYS A 180 -20.76 -2.09 -9.77
CA LYS A 180 -19.47 -2.77 -9.81
C LYS A 180 -18.36 -1.92 -10.45
N SER A 181 -18.68 -1.19 -11.52
CA SER A 181 -17.69 -0.34 -12.21
C SER A 181 -17.12 0.77 -11.33
N VAL A 182 -17.88 1.25 -10.33
CA VAL A 182 -17.40 2.21 -9.31
C VAL A 182 -16.69 1.46 -8.19
N GLY A 183 -17.24 0.32 -7.76
CA GLY A 183 -16.62 -0.55 -6.76
C GLY A 183 -15.21 -1.01 -7.13
N ASP A 184 -14.98 -1.33 -8.39
CA ASP A 184 -13.67 -1.75 -8.89
C ASP A 184 -12.63 -0.63 -8.74
N LEU A 185 -13.00 0.63 -9.02
CA LEU A 185 -12.11 1.79 -8.82
C LEU A 185 -11.81 2.06 -7.34
N VAL A 186 -12.79 1.85 -6.46
CA VAL A 186 -12.60 1.96 -5.01
C VAL A 186 -11.63 0.90 -4.51
N LEU A 187 -11.82 -0.36 -4.93
CA LEU A 187 -10.93 -1.46 -4.58
C LEU A 187 -9.52 -1.25 -5.15
N GLU A 188 -9.41 -0.73 -6.38
CA GLU A 188 -8.13 -0.36 -7.00
C GLU A 188 -7.38 0.70 -6.16
N ARG A 189 -8.07 1.76 -5.72
CA ARG A 189 -7.48 2.77 -4.83
C ARG A 189 -6.99 2.16 -3.52
N GLN A 190 -7.83 1.38 -2.84
CA GLN A 190 -7.47 0.79 -1.55
C GLN A 190 -6.29 -0.18 -1.69
N LEU A 191 -6.30 -1.01 -2.73
CA LEU A 191 -5.23 -1.96 -3.01
C LEU A 191 -3.92 -1.24 -3.30
N PHE A 192 -3.95 -0.20 -4.13
CA PHE A 192 -2.76 0.59 -4.47
C PHE A 192 -2.14 1.21 -3.22
N LEU A 193 -2.96 1.90 -2.40
CA LEU A 193 -2.49 2.52 -1.16
C LEU A 193 -1.87 1.49 -0.22
N LEU A 194 -2.56 0.40 0.07
CA LEU A 194 -2.05 -0.61 1.00
C LEU A 194 -0.77 -1.27 0.49
N THR A 195 -0.69 -1.54 -0.81
CA THR A 195 0.52 -2.12 -1.42
C THR A 195 1.70 -1.16 -1.27
N THR A 196 1.54 0.10 -1.71
CA THR A 196 2.61 1.09 -1.65
C THR A 196 3.04 1.37 -0.22
N LEU A 197 2.10 1.52 0.72
CA LEU A 197 2.42 1.79 2.12
C LEU A 197 3.16 0.62 2.78
N ASN A 198 2.80 -0.62 2.46
CA ASN A 198 3.52 -1.81 2.93
C ASN A 198 4.98 -1.81 2.48
N ILE A 199 5.23 -1.51 1.20
CA ILE A 199 6.59 -1.44 0.64
C ILE A 199 7.35 -0.25 1.25
N LEU A 200 6.69 0.90 1.38
CA LEU A 200 7.32 2.12 1.89
C LEU A 200 7.73 1.99 3.36
N VAL A 201 6.92 1.32 4.19
CA VAL A 201 7.28 0.99 5.59
C VAL A 201 8.57 0.15 5.63
N MET A 202 8.68 -0.84 4.75
CA MET A 202 9.89 -1.68 4.66
C MET A 202 11.10 -0.88 4.19
N GLU A 203 10.94 -0.03 3.17
CA GLU A 203 12.00 0.82 2.65
C GLU A 203 12.52 1.81 3.70
N ILE A 204 11.63 2.40 4.51
CA ILE A 204 12.02 3.30 5.61
C ILE A 204 12.84 2.56 6.66
N LEU A 205 12.45 1.33 7.02
CA LEU A 205 13.18 0.52 7.98
C LEU A 205 14.57 0.13 7.46
N ASP A 206 14.69 -0.24 6.19
CA ASP A 206 15.95 -0.59 5.55
C ASP A 206 16.91 0.60 5.47
N VAL A 207 16.44 1.73 4.91
CA VAL A 207 17.24 2.97 4.78
C VAL A 207 17.62 3.51 6.18
N GLY A 208 16.69 3.45 7.14
CA GLY A 208 16.91 3.90 8.51
C GLY A 208 17.98 3.08 9.22
N SER A 209 17.93 1.75 9.06
CA SER A 209 18.92 0.84 9.64
C SER A 209 20.32 1.05 9.04
N LYS A 210 20.41 1.21 7.71
CA LYS A 210 21.67 1.49 7.01
C LYS A 210 22.28 2.83 7.44
N THR A 211 21.46 3.88 7.54
CA THR A 211 21.91 5.23 7.94
C THR A 211 22.34 5.30 9.40
N ARG A 212 21.66 4.56 10.28
CA ARG A 212 22.08 4.47 11.69
C ARG A 212 23.42 3.77 11.83
N ALA A 213 23.62 2.66 11.12
CA ALA A 213 24.89 1.92 11.14
C ALA A 213 26.08 2.76 10.65
N THR A 214 25.88 3.64 9.66
CA THR A 214 26.93 4.56 9.18
C THR A 214 27.21 5.69 10.18
N ASN A 215 26.18 6.28 10.79
CA ASN A 215 26.33 7.36 11.76
C ASN A 215 26.97 6.89 13.08
N ASP A 216 26.62 5.71 13.56
CA ASP A 216 27.24 5.12 14.76
C ASP A 216 28.73 4.78 14.53
N ARG A 217 29.11 4.54 13.27
CA ARG A 217 30.51 4.36 12.85
C ARG A 217 31.27 5.69 12.81
N ALA A 218 30.63 6.77 12.34
CA ALA A 218 31.23 8.10 12.27
C ALA A 218 31.41 8.74 13.67
N LYS A 219 30.43 8.61 14.56
CA LYS A 219 30.52 9.18 15.92
C LYS A 219 31.61 8.57 16.81
N LYS A 220 32.09 7.36 16.50
CA LYS A 220 33.19 6.72 17.24
C LYS A 220 34.59 7.15 16.77
N SER A 221 34.71 7.94 15.70
CA SER A 221 36.01 8.41 15.21
C SER A 221 36.46 9.77 15.76
N ASP A 222 35.59 10.50 16.46
CA ASP A 222 35.86 11.88 16.91
C ASP A 222 36.41 11.97 18.34
N ASP A 223 37.07 10.92 18.84
CA ASP A 223 37.85 11.00 20.07
C ASP A 223 39.27 11.50 19.74
N PRO A 224 39.72 12.67 20.24
CA PRO A 224 41.06 13.21 19.97
C PRO A 224 42.19 12.28 20.46
N ALA A 225 41.90 11.29 21.32
CA ALA A 225 42.82 10.22 21.65
C ALA A 225 43.06 9.22 20.48
N SER A 226 42.11 9.08 19.56
CA SER A 226 42.17 8.15 18.43
C SER A 226 43.11 8.63 17.31
N ALA A 227 43.22 9.95 17.10
CA ALA A 227 44.10 10.54 16.08
C ALA A 227 45.60 10.31 16.36
N ALA A 228 45.99 10.19 17.64
CA ALA A 228 47.37 9.90 18.04
C ALA A 228 47.70 8.39 17.95
N ILE A 229 46.70 7.51 18.05
CA ILE A 229 46.88 6.04 18.05
C ILE A 229 46.87 5.47 16.62
N SER A 230 46.26 6.17 15.65
CA SER A 230 46.26 5.77 14.23
C SER A 230 47.65 5.71 13.57
N ASN A 231 48.67 6.35 14.15
CA ASN A 231 50.03 6.30 13.63
C ASN A 231 50.89 5.13 14.18
N LEU A 232 50.37 4.33 15.12
CA LEU A 232 51.19 3.35 15.86
C LEU A 232 50.63 1.94 16.00
N SER A 233 49.48 1.58 15.41
CA SER A 233 48.93 0.22 15.57
C SER A 233 48.53 -0.46 14.26
N ILE A 234 49.15 -1.62 14.03
CA ILE A 234 48.85 -2.57 12.98
C ILE A 234 47.46 -3.17 13.24
N GLN A 235 46.50 -2.82 12.37
CA GLN A 235 45.18 -3.44 12.17
C GLN A 235 44.39 -3.84 13.43
N GLU A 236 43.44 -2.99 13.85
CA GLU A 236 42.21 -3.48 14.45
C GLU A 236 41.04 -3.37 13.46
N ARG A 237 40.52 -4.53 13.06
CA ARG A 237 39.38 -4.67 12.16
C ARG A 237 38.12 -4.04 12.78
N PRO A 238 37.26 -3.40 11.97
CA PRO A 238 35.99 -2.86 12.44
C PRO A 238 35.14 -3.94 13.10
N LYS A 239 34.52 -3.63 14.26
CA LYS A 239 33.49 -4.50 14.86
C LYS A 239 32.35 -4.66 13.86
N LYS A 240 32.29 -5.84 13.26
CA LYS A 240 31.24 -6.28 12.36
C LYS A 240 29.88 -6.10 13.04
N PRO A 241 28.80 -5.81 12.28
CA PRO A 241 27.44 -6.02 12.80
C PRO A 241 27.39 -7.42 13.42
N ASN A 242 26.80 -7.51 14.61
CA ASN A 242 26.64 -8.78 15.29
C ASN A 242 26.00 -9.76 14.31
N LEU A 243 26.66 -10.90 14.11
CA LEU A 243 26.25 -11.91 13.14
C LEU A 243 24.78 -12.29 13.34
N ARG A 244 24.30 -12.29 14.58
CA ARG A 244 22.91 -12.61 14.92
C ARG A 244 21.91 -11.60 14.36
N ASP A 245 22.23 -10.31 14.40
CA ASP A 245 21.32 -9.25 13.95
C ASP A 245 21.28 -9.20 12.41
N LEU A 246 22.43 -9.44 11.77
CA LEU A 246 22.51 -9.57 10.31
C LEU A 246 21.76 -10.82 9.83
N VAL A 247 21.91 -11.94 10.54
CA VAL A 247 21.19 -13.19 10.25
C VAL A 247 19.70 -12.99 10.44
N ALA A 248 19.24 -12.37 11.53
CA ALA A 248 17.83 -12.12 11.77
C ALA A 248 17.19 -11.23 10.69
N SER A 249 17.85 -10.14 10.31
CA SER A 249 17.38 -9.26 9.24
C SER A 249 17.37 -9.95 7.88
N ALA A 250 18.39 -10.75 7.57
CA ALA A 250 18.43 -11.53 6.32
C ALA A 250 17.36 -12.63 6.29
N GLN A 251 17.08 -13.28 7.43
CA GLN A 251 15.99 -14.24 7.58
C GLN A 251 14.64 -13.56 7.32
N GLU A 252 14.40 -12.41 7.95
CA GLU A 252 13.15 -11.65 7.83
C GLU A 252 12.92 -11.14 6.41
N GLN A 253 13.97 -10.64 5.74
CA GLN A 253 13.89 -10.25 4.32
C GLN A 253 13.60 -11.45 3.41
N ARG A 254 14.27 -12.58 3.65
CA ARG A 254 14.03 -13.80 2.89
C ARG A 254 12.60 -14.27 3.09
N ASP A 255 12.15 -14.36 4.32
CA ASP A 255 10.82 -14.86 4.65
C ASP A 255 9.75 -13.94 4.03
N SER A 256 9.92 -12.62 4.10
CA SER A 256 9.01 -11.67 3.43
C SER A 256 9.04 -11.75 1.90
N LEU A 257 10.20 -11.99 1.28
CA LEU A 257 10.30 -12.17 -0.18
C LEU A 257 9.74 -13.51 -0.62
N VAL A 258 9.88 -14.54 0.20
CA VAL A 258 9.26 -15.84 -0.01
C VAL A 258 7.75 -15.71 0.10
N ASP A 259 7.23 -15.03 1.13
CA ASP A 259 5.79 -14.76 1.28
C ASP A 259 5.25 -13.98 0.07
N TYR A 260 6.01 -13.00 -0.45
CA TYR A 260 5.61 -12.24 -1.63
C TYR A 260 5.71 -13.04 -2.93
N LEU A 261 6.74 -13.88 -3.11
CA LEU A 261 6.85 -14.79 -4.24
C LEU A 261 5.77 -15.86 -4.22
N GLU A 262 5.47 -16.40 -3.04
CA GLU A 262 4.36 -17.32 -2.80
C GLU A 262 3.07 -16.63 -3.21
N LEU A 263 2.81 -15.40 -2.74
CA LEU A 263 1.65 -14.62 -3.14
C LEU A 263 1.57 -14.37 -4.65
N LEU A 264 2.68 -14.06 -5.31
CA LEU A 264 2.72 -13.88 -6.77
C LEU A 264 2.52 -15.20 -7.56
N SER A 265 2.88 -16.33 -6.97
CA SER A 265 2.84 -17.65 -7.64
C SER A 265 1.60 -18.47 -7.30
N SER A 266 0.99 -18.24 -6.13
CA SER A 266 -0.26 -18.85 -5.68
C SER A 266 -1.47 -18.04 -6.11
N GLU A 267 -1.33 -16.70 -6.27
CA GLU A 267 -2.46 -15.82 -6.59
C GLU A 267 -2.37 -15.20 -7.98
N PRO A 268 -3.07 -15.78 -8.98
CA PRO A 268 -3.10 -15.26 -10.36
C PRO A 268 -3.56 -13.81 -10.45
N VAL A 269 -4.39 -13.34 -9.50
CA VAL A 269 -4.88 -11.96 -9.44
C VAL A 269 -3.78 -11.00 -8.98
N VAL A 270 -2.94 -11.41 -8.02
CA VAL A 270 -1.78 -10.62 -7.57
C VAL A 270 -0.75 -10.54 -8.68
N LEU A 271 -0.51 -11.65 -9.38
CA LEU A 271 0.31 -11.66 -10.58
C LEU A 271 -0.27 -10.75 -11.68
N ALA A 272 -1.56 -10.86 -11.98
CA ALA A 272 -2.22 -10.04 -12.99
C ALA A 272 -2.22 -8.55 -12.61
N HIS A 273 -2.36 -8.21 -11.32
CA HIS A 273 -2.27 -6.84 -10.84
C HIS A 273 -0.83 -6.32 -10.94
N ALA A 274 0.17 -7.10 -10.53
CA ALA A 274 1.59 -6.77 -10.67
C ALA A 274 2.00 -6.61 -12.15
N VAL A 275 1.47 -7.46 -13.03
CA VAL A 275 1.68 -7.40 -14.48
C VAL A 275 0.91 -6.24 -15.11
N ASN A 276 -0.31 -5.93 -14.68
CA ASN A 276 -1.05 -4.75 -15.14
C ASN A 276 -0.34 -3.46 -14.69
N MET A 277 0.16 -3.41 -13.45
CA MET A 277 1.07 -2.36 -13.00
C MET A 277 2.29 -2.21 -13.92
N PHE A 278 2.80 -3.32 -14.47
CA PHE A 278 3.93 -3.35 -15.39
C PHE A 278 3.57 -2.94 -16.82
N PHE A 279 2.33 -3.17 -17.25
CA PHE A 279 1.88 -2.93 -18.63
C PHE A 279 1.33 -1.51 -18.83
N PHE A 280 0.90 -0.87 -17.74
CA PHE A 280 0.35 0.50 -17.73
C PHE A 280 1.30 1.53 -17.10
N SER A 281 2.50 1.12 -16.69
CA SER A 281 3.68 1.98 -16.49
C SER A 281 4.37 2.27 -17.82
#